data_AF-A0AAT9SVS6-F1
#
_entry.id   AF-A0AAT9SVS6-F1
#
_cell.length_a   1.000
_cell.length_b   1.000
_cell.length_c   1.000
_cell.angle_alpha   90.00
_cell.angle_beta   90.00
_cell.angle_gamma   90.00
#
_symmetry.space_group_name_H-M   'P 1'
#
loop_
_entity.id
_entity.type
_entity.pdbx_description
1 polymer ?
#
loop_
_entity_poly.entity_id
_entity_poly.type
_entity_poly.pdbx_seq_one_letter_code
_entity_poly.pdbx_strand_id
1 'polypeptide(L)' 'MRQTSADGMAAGHLVASTTTAALLRCLLHKRVLTPADIREIYETALLLLEQQQGATPEHAAAFIAARAAIEDGLAR' A
#
# COMPACT_ATOMS: atom_id res chain seq x y z
N MET A 1 -1.70 22.01 19.91
CA MET A 1 -2.49 21.78 18.68
C MET A 1 -1.61 21.43 17.47
N ARG A 2 -0.75 20.38 17.53
CA ARG A 2 0.05 19.92 16.37
C ARG A 2 -0.39 18.54 15.81
N GLN A 3 -1.23 17.79 16.53
CA GLN A 3 -1.66 16.44 16.15
C GLN A 3 -2.58 16.40 14.92
N THR A 4 -3.51 17.36 14.80
CA THR A 4 -4.56 17.39 13.77
C THR A 4 -4.04 17.46 12.33
N SER A 5 -2.86 18.05 12.11
CA SER A 5 -2.27 18.11 10.77
C SER A 5 -1.64 16.78 10.34
N ALA A 6 -1.03 16.06 11.28
CA ALA A 6 -0.41 14.75 11.00
C ALA A 6 -1.50 13.69 10.76
N ASP A 7 -2.55 13.70 11.59
CA ASP A 7 -3.69 12.79 11.44
C ASP A 7 -4.44 13.05 10.13
N GLY A 8 -4.61 14.31 9.73
CA GLY A 8 -5.21 14.69 8.45
C GLY A 8 -4.39 14.23 7.24
N MET A 9 -3.06 14.34 7.30
CA MET A 9 -2.18 13.83 6.24
C MET A 9 -2.23 12.30 6.18
N ALA A 10 -2.17 11.61 7.33
CA ALA A 10 -2.26 10.15 7.38
C ALA A 10 -3.60 9.64 6.80
N ALA A 11 -4.72 10.30 7.14
CA ALA A 11 -6.02 10.00 6.56
C ALA A 11 -6.06 10.25 5.05
N GLY A 12 -5.46 11.35 4.58
CA GLY A 12 -5.33 11.64 3.14
C GLY A 12 -4.53 10.58 2.39
N HIS A 13 -3.39 10.15 2.94
CA HIS A 13 -2.58 9.07 2.38
C HIS A 13 -3.36 7.75 2.36
N LEU A 14 -4.10 7.42 3.42
CA LEU A 14 -4.92 6.21 3.46
C LEU A 14 -6.02 6.22 2.39
N VAL A 15 -6.74 7.32 2.22
CA VAL A 15 -7.79 7.46 1.20
C VAL A 15 -7.19 7.35 -0.21
N ALA A 16 -6.07 8.03 -0.47
CA ALA A 16 -5.38 7.96 -1.76
C ALA A 16 -4.92 6.53 -2.09
N SER A 17 -4.25 5.86 -1.15
CA SER A 17 -3.78 4.48 -1.33
C SER A 17 -4.93 3.50 -1.54
N THR A 18 -6.02 3.64 -0.77
CA THR A 18 -7.20 2.79 -0.91
C THR A 18 -7.89 2.99 -2.26
N THR A 19 -7.98 4.24 -2.73
CA THR A 19 -8.56 4.57 -4.04
C THR A 19 -7.74 3.96 -5.17
N THR A 20 -6.41 4.09 -5.11
CA THR A 20 -5.49 3.50 -6.09
C THR A 20 -5.62 1.98 -6.11
N ALA A 21 -5.64 1.32 -4.95
CA ALA A 21 -5.81 -0.13 -4.85
C ALA A 21 -7.13 -0.60 -5.48
N ALA A 22 -8.23 0.12 -5.24
CA ALA A 22 -9.53 -0.19 -5.83
C ALA A 22 -9.53 -0.05 -7.37
N LEU A 23 -8.88 1.00 -7.90
CA LEU A 23 -8.75 1.21 -9.34
C LEU A 23 -7.91 0.11 -10.01
N LEU A 24 -6.77 -0.24 -9.42
CA LEU A 24 -5.93 -1.34 -9.92
C LEU A 24 -6.69 -2.66 -9.96
N ARG A 25 -7.46 -2.97 -8.91
CA ARG A 25 -8.33 -4.15 -8.89
C ARG A 25 -9.39 -4.12 -9.99
N CYS A 26 -9.97 -2.95 -10.28
CA CYS A 26 -10.90 -2.78 -11.39
C CYS A 26 -10.23 -3.06 -12.75
N LEU A 27 -9.00 -2.58 -12.96
CA LEU A 27 -8.23 -2.82 -14.19
C LEU A 27 -7.87 -4.30 -14.36
N LEU A 28 -7.51 -4.99 -13.27
CA LEU A 28 -7.31 -6.44 -13.27
C LEU A 28 -8.57 -7.19 -13.69
N HIS A 29 -9.71 -6.89 -13.05
CA HIS A 29 -10.98 -7.57 -13.37
C HIS A 29 -11.41 -7.33 -14.83
N LYS A 30 -11.10 -6.15 -15.38
CA LYS A 30 -11.34 -5.81 -16.79
C LYS A 30 -10.28 -6.38 -17.75
N ARG A 31 -9.30 -7.15 -17.26
CA ARG A 31 -8.19 -7.75 -18.04
C ARG A 31 -7.34 -6.70 -18.78
N VAL A 32 -7.31 -5.47 -18.28
CA VAL A 32 -6.43 -4.40 -18.80
C VAL A 32 -5.00 -4.60 -18.32
N LEU A 33 -4.84 -5.09 -17.09
CA LEU A 33 -3.55 -5.47 -16.52
C LEU A 33 -3.37 -6.99 -16.61
N THR A 34 -2.14 -7.40 -16.91
CA THR A 34 -1.70 -8.78 -16.85
C THR A 34 -1.29 -9.14 -15.41
N PRO A 35 -1.20 -10.45 -15.09
CA PRO A 35 -0.65 -10.88 -13.80
C PRO A 35 0.78 -10.38 -13.53
N ALA A 36 1.59 -10.17 -14.58
CA ALA A 36 2.94 -9.65 -14.46
C ALA A 36 2.94 -8.18 -14.01
N ASP A 37 2.05 -7.36 -14.60
CA ASP A 37 1.91 -5.94 -14.22
C ASP A 37 1.50 -5.80 -12.75
N ILE A 38 0.63 -6.69 -12.27
CA ILE A 38 0.15 -6.70 -10.88
C ILE A 38 1.27 -7.08 -9.92
N ARG A 39 2.06 -8.08 -10.30
CA ARG A 39 3.23 -8.49 -9.52
C ARG A 39 4.22 -7.33 -9.37
N GLU A 40 4.54 -6.64 -10.46
CA GLU A 40 5.44 -5.48 -10.44
C GLU A 40 4.91 -4.36 -9.51
N ILE A 41 3.60 -4.10 -9.54
CA ILE A 41 2.97 -3.12 -8.66
C ILE A 41 3.11 -3.51 -7.19
N TYR A 42 2.84 -4.78 -6.84
CA TYR A 42 2.98 -5.25 -5.46
C TYR A 42 4.42 -5.24 -4.97
N GLU A 43 5.38 -5.65 -5.81
CA GLU A 43 6.81 -5.59 -5.51
C GLU A 43 7.29 -4.15 -5.29
N THR A 44 6.82 -3.22 -6.13
CA THR A 44 7.11 -1.78 -5.97
C THR A 44 6.50 -1.22 -4.68
N ALA A 45 5.28 -1.62 -4.33
CA ALA A 45 4.63 -1.20 -3.09
C ALA A 45 5.39 -1.70 -1.84
N LEU A 46 5.88 -2.95 -1.86
CA LEU A 46 6.73 -3.49 -0.79
C LEU A 46 8.03 -2.71 -0.64
N LEU A 47 8.72 -2.43 -1.75
CA LEU A 47 9.96 -1.65 -1.74
C LEU A 47 9.75 -0.25 -1.14
N LEU A 48 8.71 0.45 -1.56
CA LEU A 48 8.39 1.79 -1.04
C LEU A 48 8.03 1.74 0.45
N LEU A 49 7.27 0.73 0.87
CA LEU A 49 6.91 0.51 2.27
C LEU A 49 8.15 0.25 3.14
N GLU A 50 9.08 -0.58 2.67
CA GLU A 50 10.36 -0.82 3.35
C GLU A 50 11.22 0.44 3.46
N GLN A 51 11.32 1.23 2.38
CA GLN A 51 12.09 2.48 2.37
C GLN A 51 11.50 3.54 3.30
N GLN A 52 10.17 3.63 3.38
CA GLN A 52 9.49 4.68 4.15
C GLN A 52 9.32 4.33 5.63
N GLN A 53 9.13 3.05 5.96
CA GLN A 53 8.72 2.63 7.30
C GLN A 53 9.61 1.55 7.92
N GLY A 54 10.46 0.88 7.15
CA GLY A 54 11.30 -0.23 7.63
C GLY A 54 12.35 0.16 8.68
N ALA A 55 12.70 1.45 8.77
CA ALA A 55 13.70 1.95 9.71
C ALA A 55 13.12 2.62 10.97
N THR A 56 11.79 2.80 11.07
CA THR A 56 11.16 3.54 12.17
C THR A 56 10.47 2.59 13.16
N PRO A 57 10.98 2.44 14.41
CA PRO A 57 10.43 1.51 15.39
C PRO A 57 8.95 1.75 15.71
N GLU A 58 8.51 3.00 15.71
CA GLU A 58 7.12 3.40 15.99
C GLU A 58 6.13 2.91 14.93
N HIS A 59 6.59 2.64 13.70
CA HIS A 59 5.76 2.17 12.59
C HIS A 59 5.86 0.66 12.34
N ALA A 60 6.64 -0.08 13.15
CA ALA A 60 6.91 -1.50 12.91
C ALA A 60 5.64 -2.35 12.80
N ALA A 61 4.64 -2.11 13.65
CA ALA A 61 3.38 -2.86 13.60
C ALA A 61 2.56 -2.55 12.33
N ALA A 62 2.49 -1.29 11.94
CA ALA A 62 1.81 -0.87 10.71
C ALA A 62 2.53 -1.39 9.46
N PHE A 63 3.86 -1.36 9.46
CA PHE A 63 4.71 -1.94 8.43
C PHE A 63 4.45 -3.44 8.25
N ILE A 64 4.49 -4.22 9.34
CA ILE A 64 4.23 -5.67 9.31
C ILE A 64 2.82 -5.96 8.77
N ALA A 65 1.82 -5.22 9.24
CA ALA A 65 0.44 -5.40 8.80
C ALA A 65 0.26 -5.07 7.30
N ALA A 66 0.82 -3.95 6.83
CA ALA A 66 0.74 -3.54 5.44
C ALA A 66 1.49 -4.51 4.51
N ARG A 67 2.67 -4.97 4.91
CA ARG A 67 3.45 -5.98 4.20
C ARG A 67 2.68 -7.28 4.06
N ALA A 68 2.12 -7.80 5.15
CA ALA A 68 1.34 -9.04 5.14
C ALA A 68 0.12 -8.95 4.19
N ALA A 69 -0.57 -7.81 4.18
CA ALA A 69 -1.71 -7.59 3.28
C ALA A 69 -1.30 -7.56 1.79
N ILE A 70 -0.12 -7.00 1.47
CA ILE A 70 0.42 -6.99 0.11
C ILE A 70 0.84 -8.42 -0.31
N GLU A 71 1.56 -9.13 0.55
CA GLU A 71 2.01 -10.50 0.28
C GLU A 71 0.83 -11.46 0.07
N ASP A 72 -0.24 -11.34 0.87
CA ASP A 72 -1.47 -12.12 0.68
C ASP A 72 -2.20 -11.76 -0.63
N GLY A 73 -2.16 -10.49 -1.03
CA GLY A 73 -2.68 -10.04 -2.34
C GLY A 73 -1.92 -10.63 -3.53
N LEU A 74 -0.61 -10.83 -3.40
CA LEU A 74 0.24 -11.44 -4.42
C LEU A 74 0.03 -12.97 -4.55
N ALA A 75 -0.39 -13.63 -3.46
CA ALA A 75 -0.57 -15.08 -3.41
C ALA A 75 -1.92 -15.56 -4.00
N ARG A 76 -2.84 -14.65 -4.33
CA ARG A 76 -4.18 -14.94 -4.87
C ARG A 76 -4.26 -14.64 -6.37
#